data_AF-A0A1I4KYH4-F1
#
_entry.id   AF-A0A1I4KYH4-F1
#
_cell.length_a   1.000
_cell.length_b   1.000
_cell.length_c   1.000
_cell.angle_alpha   90.00
_cell.angle_beta   90.00
_cell.angle_gamma   90.00
#
_symmetry.space_group_name_H-M   'P 1'
#
loop_
_entity.id
_entity.type
_entity.pdbx_description
1 polymer ?
#
loop_
_entity_poly.entity_id
_entity_poly.type
_entity_poly.pdbx_seq_one_letter_code
_entity_poly.pdbx_strand_id
1 'polypeptide(L)'
;MRAPIIVVEHGDVAIFNSAANAEIWLEPIDVKNGEYVAYDRDGRLLQLVIKLIEKPSFIGEVKSIESVKISGAEEGVNHVIALRKALINFFKKTEAYNQNDESLPLNELVNKAVNQYGYAK
;
A
#
# COMPACT_ATOMS: atom_id res chain seq x y z
N MET A 1 -4.06 -6.77 -10.27
CA MET A 1 -3.51 -5.62 -9.51
C MET A 1 -2.69 -4.75 -10.45
N ARG A 2 -2.77 -3.42 -10.29
CA ARG A 2 -2.00 -2.45 -11.11
C ARG A 2 -1.21 -1.49 -10.24
N ALA A 3 0.03 -1.23 -10.62
CA ALA A 3 0.88 -0.27 -9.94
C ALA A 3 0.39 1.20 -10.12
N PRO A 4 0.63 2.09 -9.15
CA PRO A 4 1.27 1.79 -7.87
C PRO A 4 0.39 1.00 -6.89
N ILE A 5 1.04 0.38 -5.92
CA ILE A 5 0.39 -0.16 -4.73
C ILE A 5 0.37 0.95 -3.69
N ILE A 6 -0.80 1.25 -3.14
CA ILE A 6 -1.00 2.27 -2.12
C ILE A 6 -1.36 1.56 -0.82
N VAL A 7 -0.54 1.73 0.21
CA VAL A 7 -0.81 1.21 1.55
C VAL A 7 -1.16 2.38 2.46
N VAL A 8 -2.28 2.24 3.16
CA VAL A 8 -2.76 3.20 4.15
C VAL A 8 -2.54 2.60 5.53
N GLU A 9 -1.87 3.35 6.41
CA GLU A 9 -1.57 2.98 7.79
C GLU A 9 -1.93 4.16 8.69
N HIS A 10 -2.93 4.03 9.54
CA HIS A 10 -3.35 5.09 10.48
C HIS A 10 -3.52 6.50 9.86
N GLY A 11 -3.89 6.55 8.57
CA GLY A 11 -4.11 7.78 7.81
C GLY A 11 -2.83 8.40 7.21
N ASP A 12 -1.70 7.72 7.31
CA ASP A 12 -0.53 7.93 6.47
C ASP A 12 -0.57 7.01 5.25
N VAL A 13 0.17 7.38 4.21
CA VAL A 13 0.14 6.71 2.91
C VAL A 13 1.55 6.40 2.43
N ALA A 14 1.82 5.11 2.21
CA ALA A 14 3.01 4.63 1.53
C ALA A 14 2.66 4.18 0.10
N ILE A 15 3.52 4.51 -0.86
CA ILE A 15 3.29 4.23 -2.29
C ILE A 15 4.44 3.38 -2.81
N PHE A 16 4.13 2.26 -3.45
CA PHE A 16 5.11 1.34 -3.99
C PHE A 16 4.92 1.18 -5.50
N ASN A 17 6.03 1.11 -6.23
CA ASN A 17 6.00 0.90 -7.68
C ASN A 17 5.56 -0.53 -8.09
N SER A 18 5.52 -1.47 -7.15
CA SER A 18 5.19 -2.87 -7.37
C SER A 18 4.72 -3.54 -6.08
N ALA A 19 4.00 -4.65 -6.23
CA ALA A 19 3.60 -5.49 -5.10
C ALA A 19 4.82 -6.09 -4.39
N ALA A 20 5.85 -6.52 -5.13
CA ALA A 20 7.07 -7.08 -4.56
C ALA A 20 7.78 -6.11 -3.59
N ASN A 21 7.83 -4.81 -3.93
CA ASN A 21 8.43 -3.81 -3.04
C ASN A 21 7.58 -3.60 -1.77
N ALA A 22 6.25 -3.55 -1.91
CA ALA A 22 5.37 -3.48 -0.75
C ALA A 22 5.53 -4.71 0.16
N GLU A 23 5.59 -5.92 -0.40
CA GLU A 23 5.78 -7.18 0.35
C GLU A 23 7.09 -7.23 1.15
N ILE A 24 8.15 -6.57 0.67
CA ILE A 24 9.44 -6.48 1.36
C ILE A 24 9.37 -5.47 2.51
N TRP A 25 8.64 -4.37 2.30
CA TRP A 25 8.57 -3.25 3.24
C TRP A 25 7.59 -3.53 4.41
N LEU A 26 6.46 -4.18 4.13
CA LEU A 26 5.40 -4.40 5.12
C LEU A 26 5.81 -5.41 6.19
N GLU A 27 5.57 -5.05 7.44
CA GLU A 27 5.86 -5.93 8.57
C GLU A 27 4.73 -6.96 8.81
N PRO A 28 5.04 -8.25 9.01
CA PRO A 28 4.03 -9.27 9.27
C PRO A 28 3.16 -9.00 10.50
N ILE A 29 3.71 -8.35 11.54
CA ILE A 29 2.98 -8.09 12.78
C ILE A 29 1.87 -7.06 12.58
N ASP A 30 2.14 -5.99 11.85
CA ASP A 30 1.18 -4.94 11.53
C ASP A 30 0.05 -5.46 10.62
N VAL A 31 0.38 -6.36 9.67
CA VAL A 31 -0.63 -7.07 8.87
C VAL A 31 -1.55 -7.91 9.75
N LYS A 32 -1.01 -8.62 10.74
CA LYS A 32 -1.81 -9.43 11.68
C LYS A 32 -2.70 -8.56 12.57
N ASN A 33 -2.22 -7.39 12.96
CA ASN A 33 -2.97 -6.41 13.74
C ASN A 33 -4.00 -5.66 12.91
N GLY A 34 -3.99 -5.79 11.57
CA GLY A 34 -4.91 -5.12 10.67
C GLY A 34 -4.61 -3.62 10.51
N GLU A 35 -3.36 -3.22 10.71
CA GLU A 35 -2.94 -1.81 10.67
C GLU A 35 -2.85 -1.26 9.24
N TYR A 36 -2.69 -2.16 8.26
CA TYR A 36 -2.59 -1.83 6.85
C TYR A 36 -3.89 -2.08 6.08
N VAL A 37 -4.24 -1.11 5.22
CA VAL A 37 -5.19 -1.32 4.13
C VAL A 37 -4.48 -1.02 2.81
N ALA A 38 -4.39 -2.02 1.94
CA ALA A 38 -3.66 -1.92 0.68
C ALA A 38 -4.62 -1.86 -0.52
N TYR A 39 -4.32 -0.98 -1.47
CA TYR A 39 -5.07 -0.79 -2.71
C TYR A 39 -4.14 -0.80 -3.92
N ASP A 40 -4.68 -1.14 -5.07
CA ASP A 40 -4.04 -0.84 -6.36
C ASP A 40 -4.45 0.54 -6.89
N ARG A 41 -3.81 1.00 -7.96
CA ARG A 41 -4.05 2.36 -8.51
C ARG A 41 -5.50 2.65 -8.87
N ASP A 42 -6.28 1.61 -9.19
CA ASP A 42 -7.65 1.76 -9.66
C ASP A 42 -8.61 1.87 -8.45
N GLY A 43 -8.13 1.57 -7.24
CA GLY A 43 -8.97 1.48 -6.04
C GLY A 43 -9.54 0.08 -5.83
N ARG A 44 -8.86 -0.98 -6.31
CA ARG A 44 -9.14 -2.35 -5.88
C ARG A 44 -8.45 -2.64 -4.56
N LEU A 45 -9.17 -3.18 -3.59
CA LEU A 45 -8.60 -3.71 -2.35
C LEU A 45 -7.67 -4.90 -2.64
N LEU A 46 -6.52 -4.92 -1.98
CA LEU A 46 -5.51 -5.96 -2.11
C LEU A 46 -5.51 -6.88 -0.88
N GLN A 47 -5.36 -8.18 -1.14
CA GLN A 47 -5.34 -9.18 -0.08
C GLN A 47 -3.92 -9.40 0.45
N LEU A 48 -3.66 -8.89 1.66
CA LEU A 48 -2.44 -9.16 2.41
C LEU A 48 -2.56 -10.49 3.15
N VAL A 49 -1.58 -11.37 2.97
CA VAL A 49 -1.49 -12.66 3.68
C VAL A 49 -0.09 -12.85 4.22
N ILE A 50 0.02 -13.56 5.35
CA ILE A 50 1.31 -13.98 5.91
C ILE A 50 1.67 -15.36 5.38
N LYS A 51 2.91 -15.51 4.90
CA LYS A 51 3.49 -16.81 4.54
C LYS A 51 4.77 -17.04 5.33
N LEU A 52 5.02 -18.31 5.67
CA LEU A 52 6.32 -18.75 6.13
C LEU A 52 7.22 -18.97 4.92
N ILE A 53 8.40 -18.36 4.94
CA ILE A 53 9.44 -18.56 3.93
C ILE A 53 10.69 -19.10 4.62
N GLU A 54 11.34 -20.02 3.94
CA GLU A 54 12.64 -20.54 4.36
C GLU A 54 13.74 -19.59 3.90
N LYS A 55 14.61 -19.17 4.82
CA LYS A 55 15.83 -18.42 4.51
C LYS A 55 17.06 -19.14 5.06
N PRO A 56 18.16 -19.19 4.28
CA PRO A 56 19.43 -19.67 4.79
C PRO A 56 19.94 -18.71 5.88
N SER A 57 20.37 -19.29 7.00
CA SER A 57 21.04 -18.58 8.09
C SER A 57 22.55 -18.56 7.86
N PHE A 58 23.24 -17.56 8.42
CA PHE A 58 24.71 -17.43 8.36
C PHE A 58 25.49 -18.60 8.97
N ILE A 59 24.82 -19.49 9.72
CA ILE A 59 25.40 -20.70 10.34
C ILE A 59 25.05 -22.01 9.59
N GLY A 60 24.49 -21.93 8.38
CA GLY A 60 24.18 -23.11 7.55
C GLY A 60 22.84 -23.80 7.84
N GLU A 61 22.08 -23.34 8.83
CA GLU A 61 20.72 -23.81 9.11
C GLU A 61 19.67 -23.04 8.29
N VAL A 62 18.61 -23.72 7.86
CA VAL A 62 17.44 -23.07 7.25
C VAL A 62 16.50 -22.62 8.35
N LYS A 63 16.13 -21.34 8.38
CA LYS A 63 15.15 -20.80 9.31
C LYS A 63 13.87 -20.43 8.56
N SER A 64 12.73 -20.78 9.13
CA SER A 64 11.43 -20.28 8.68
C SER A 64 11.18 -18.91 9.30
N ILE A 65 10.88 -17.91 8.47
CA ILE A 65 10.45 -16.58 8.91
C ILE A 65 9.12 -16.21 8.26
N GLU A 66 8.37 -15.32 8.91
CA GLU A 66 7.15 -14.78 8.34
C GLU A 66 7.47 -13.68 7.32
N SER A 67 6.68 -13.62 6.25
CA SER A 67 6.78 -12.63 5.18
C SER A 67 5.38 -12.29 4.67
N VAL A 68 5.17 -11.01 4.34
CA VAL A 68 3.92 -10.52 3.77
C VAL A 68 3.85 -10.87 2.27
N LYS A 69 2.66 -11.26 1.81
CA LYS A 69 2.34 -11.47 0.39
C LYS A 69 1.05 -10.76 -0.01
N ILE A 70 1.08 -10.14 -1.19
CA ILE A 70 -0.10 -9.59 -1.84
C ILE A 70 -0.63 -10.68 -2.78
N SER A 71 -1.60 -11.44 -2.30
CA SER A 71 -2.08 -12.65 -2.96
C SER A 71 -3.05 -12.40 -4.12
N GLY A 72 -3.63 -11.21 -4.19
CA GLY A 72 -4.60 -10.84 -5.22
C GLY A 72 -5.18 -9.45 -5.02
N ALA A 73 -6.05 -9.07 -5.93
CA ALA A 73 -6.94 -7.91 -5.81
C ALA A 73 -8.38 -8.40 -5.83
N GLU A 74 -9.30 -7.68 -5.20
CA GLU A 74 -10.72 -7.91 -5.42
C GLU A 74 -11.09 -7.83 -6.92
N GLU A 75 -12.14 -8.55 -7.33
CA GLU A 75 -12.52 -8.64 -8.75
C GLU A 75 -13.03 -7.29 -9.29
N GLY A 76 -13.80 -6.56 -8.49
CA GLY A 76 -14.39 -5.26 -8.84
C GLY A 76 -13.56 -4.07 -8.36
N VAL A 77 -13.80 -2.89 -8.92
CA VAL A 77 -13.18 -1.63 -8.48
C VAL A 77 -14.11 -0.94 -7.48
N ASN A 78 -14.17 -1.44 -6.25
CA ASN A 78 -15.23 -1.08 -5.31
C ASN A 78 -14.79 0.00 -4.29
N HIS A 79 -13.49 0.26 -4.17
CA HIS A 79 -12.95 1.11 -3.10
C HIS A 79 -12.39 2.45 -3.61
N VAL A 80 -12.83 2.92 -4.79
CA VAL A 80 -12.44 4.23 -5.35
C VAL A 80 -12.66 5.36 -4.34
N ILE A 81 -13.85 5.43 -3.75
CA ILE A 81 -14.22 6.51 -2.82
C ILE A 81 -13.38 6.43 -1.54
N ALA A 82 -13.15 5.23 -1.01
CA ALA A 82 -12.36 5.01 0.20
C ALA A 82 -10.90 5.43 -0.01
N LEU A 83 -10.28 5.00 -1.13
CA LEU A 83 -8.91 5.37 -1.47
C LEU A 83 -8.77 6.87 -1.73
N ARG A 84 -9.73 7.49 -2.45
CA ARG A 84 -9.75 8.96 -2.62
C ARG A 84 -9.74 9.67 -1.27
N LYS A 85 -10.63 9.26 -0.36
CA LYS A 85 -10.71 9.84 0.99
C LYS A 85 -9.42 9.67 1.77
N ALA A 86 -8.78 8.50 1.70
CA ALA A 86 -7.50 8.25 2.35
C ALA A 86 -6.40 9.20 1.82
N LEU A 87 -6.28 9.35 0.51
CA LEU A 87 -5.30 10.25 -0.12
C LEU A 87 -5.54 11.71 0.24
N ILE A 88 -6.78 12.18 0.20
CA ILE A 88 -7.14 13.55 0.58
C ILE A 88 -6.84 13.81 2.05
N ASN A 89 -7.20 12.87 2.94
CA ASN A 89 -6.92 13.00 4.37
C ASN A 89 -5.42 13.01 4.66
N PHE A 90 -4.64 12.22 3.94
CA PHE A 90 -3.19 12.26 4.01
C PHE A 90 -2.66 13.62 3.56
N PHE A 91 -3.07 14.12 2.39
CA PHE A 91 -2.65 15.43 1.91
C PHE A 91 -2.99 16.55 2.89
N LYS A 92 -4.17 16.54 3.51
CA LYS A 92 -4.58 17.55 4.53
C LYS A 92 -3.62 17.68 5.71
N LYS A 93 -2.82 16.65 6.00
CA LYS A 93 -1.80 16.66 7.05
C LYS A 93 -0.45 17.21 6.57
N THR A 94 -0.32 17.54 5.28
CA THR A 94 0.93 17.98 4.66
C THR A 94 0.74 19.33 3.97
N GLU A 95 1.85 19.98 3.62
CA GLU A 95 1.85 21.23 2.84
C GLU A 95 1.40 21.04 1.39
N ALA A 96 1.26 19.80 0.93
CA ALA A 96 0.85 19.50 -0.45
C ALA A 96 -0.67 19.64 -0.67
N TYR A 97 -1.47 19.81 0.40
CA TYR A 97 -2.91 19.94 0.28
C TYR A 97 -3.32 21.18 -0.51
N ASN A 98 -4.26 20.99 -1.42
CA ASN A 98 -4.98 22.07 -2.09
C ASN A 98 -6.49 21.83 -1.96
N GLN A 99 -7.29 22.86 -1.73
CA GLN A 99 -8.77 22.72 -1.66
C GLN A 99 -9.37 22.08 -2.93
N ASN A 100 -8.73 22.26 -4.09
CA ASN A 100 -9.14 21.65 -5.35
C ASN A 100 -8.97 20.12 -5.36
N ASP A 101 -8.14 19.55 -4.46
CA ASP A 101 -7.91 18.10 -4.37
C ASP A 101 -9.21 17.32 -4.12
N GLU A 102 -10.15 17.90 -3.38
CA GLU A 102 -11.46 17.31 -3.07
C GLU A 102 -12.27 16.97 -4.35
N SER A 103 -12.05 17.75 -5.41
CA SER A 103 -12.71 17.59 -6.71
C SER A 103 -11.97 16.67 -7.67
N LEU A 104 -10.72 16.31 -7.39
CA LEU A 104 -9.89 15.53 -8.31
C LEU A 104 -10.35 14.07 -8.38
N PRO A 105 -10.37 13.45 -9.58
CA PRO A 105 -10.61 12.03 -9.72
C PRO A 105 -9.44 11.22 -9.14
N LEU A 106 -9.68 9.94 -8.82
CA LEU A 106 -8.70 9.10 -8.12
C LEU A 106 -7.35 9.03 -8.84
N ASN A 107 -7.36 8.87 -10.17
CA ASN A 107 -6.13 8.79 -10.96
C ASN A 107 -5.23 10.03 -10.79
N GLU A 108 -5.83 11.23 -10.71
CA GLU A 108 -5.09 12.48 -10.51
C GLU A 108 -4.55 12.58 -9.08
N LEU A 109 -5.31 12.13 -8.07
CA LEU A 109 -4.84 12.07 -6.69
C LEU A 109 -3.67 11.08 -6.53
N VAL A 110 -3.74 9.91 -7.17
CA VAL A 110 -2.63 8.94 -7.19
C VAL A 110 -1.41 9.53 -7.89
N ASN A 111 -1.59 10.15 -9.06
CA ASN A 111 -0.48 10.80 -9.79
C ASN A 111 0.16 11.91 -8.96
N LYS A 112 -0.65 12.74 -8.29
CA LYS A 112 -0.16 13.78 -7.38
C LYS A 112 0.67 13.18 -6.24
N ALA A 113 0.17 12.11 -5.62
CA ALA A 113 0.88 11.43 -4.53
C ALA A 113 2.25 10.89 -5.00
N VAL A 114 2.28 10.22 -6.15
CA VAL A 114 3.51 9.71 -6.77
C VAL A 114 4.49 10.84 -7.10
N ASN A 115 4.02 11.93 -7.70
CA ASN A 115 4.88 13.04 -8.11
C ASN A 115 5.47 13.78 -6.92
N GLN A 116 4.71 13.92 -5.83
CA GLN A 116 5.12 14.67 -4.65
C GLN A 116 6.02 13.86 -3.71
N TYR A 117 5.73 12.57 -3.51
CA TYR A 117 6.38 11.74 -2.49
C TYR A 117 7.23 10.60 -3.06
N GLY A 118 7.10 10.30 -4.35
CA GLY A 118 7.80 9.19 -4.99
C GLY A 118 7.31 7.83 -4.52
N TYR A 119 8.19 6.83 -4.62
CA TYR A 119 7.95 5.47 -4.16
C TYR A 119 8.79 5.17 -2.92
N ALA A 120 8.17 4.54 -1.92
CA ALA A 120 8.86 3.95 -0.77
C ALA A 120 9.84 2.87 -1.23
N LYS A 121 10.97 2.77 -0.53
CA LYS A 121 12.09 1.88 -0.80
C LYS A 121 12.43 1.05 0.42
#